data_AF-A0A8T5AUA0-F1
#
_entry.id   AF-A0A8T5AUA0-F1
#
_cell.length_a   1.000
_cell.length_b   1.000
_cell.length_c   1.000
_cell.angle_alpha   90.00
_cell.angle_beta   90.00
_cell.angle_gamma   90.00
#
_symmetry.space_group_name_H-M   'P 1'
#
loop_
_entity.id
_entity.type
_entity.pdbx_description
1 polymer ?
#
loop_
_entity_poly.entity_id
_entity_poly.type
_entity_poly.pdbx_seq_one_letter_code
_entity_poly.pdbx_strand_id
1 'polypeptide(L)' 'MQGFKETGKCPKCGCSSFKKETLTMGGKHGVIFNEWHFDVYICDSCGFSEFYLKKKGHHLP' A
#
# COMPACT_ATOMS: atom_id res chain seq x y z
N MET A 1 -13.95 9.32 1.29
CA MET A 1 -13.42 8.78 2.55
C MET A 1 -11.93 9.10 2.59
N GLN A 2 -11.43 9.71 3.65
CA GLN A 2 -9.99 9.92 3.87
C GLN A 2 -9.45 8.70 4.62
N GLY A 3 -8.32 8.12 4.21
CA GLY A 3 -7.76 6.88 4.74
C GLY A 3 -6.73 7.10 5.84
N PHE A 4 -6.01 6.04 6.23
CA PHE A 4 -4.90 6.08 7.18
C PHE A 4 -3.83 7.08 6.76
N LYS A 5 -3.50 7.15 5.47
CA LYS A 5 -2.45 8.04 4.96
C LYS A 5 -2.76 9.51 5.24
N GLU A 6 -4.02 9.91 5.16
CA GLU A 6 -4.44 11.30 5.36
C GLU A 6 -4.85 11.61 6.81
N THR A 7 -5.46 10.65 7.50
CA THR A 7 -6.10 10.89 8.81
C THR A 7 -5.38 10.27 9.99
N GLY A 8 -4.48 9.32 9.74
CA GLY A 8 -3.88 8.47 10.78
C GLY A 8 -4.89 7.56 11.50
N LYS A 9 -6.12 7.42 10.99
CA LYS A 9 -7.19 6.61 11.61
C LYS A 9 -7.75 5.58 10.64
N CYS A 10 -8.08 4.43 11.20
CA CYS A 10 -8.72 3.36 10.45
C CYS A 10 -10.12 3.81 10.02
N PRO A 11 -10.44 3.84 8.71
CA PRO A 11 -11.78 4.21 8.25
C PRO A 11 -12.85 3.19 8.66
N LYS A 12 -12.45 1.98 9.08
CA LYS A 12 -13.37 0.91 9.50
C LYS A 12 -13.67 0.91 10.99
N CYS A 13 -12.68 1.11 11.85
CA CYS A 13 -12.84 1.00 13.32
C CYS A 13 -12.42 2.25 14.11
N GLY A 14 -11.89 3.28 13.45
CA GLY A 14 -11.41 4.51 14.10
C GLY A 14 -10.09 4.39 14.86
N CYS A 15 -9.51 3.19 14.97
CA CYS A 15 -8.22 2.96 15.63
C CYS A 15 -7.10 3.74 14.93
N SER A 16 -6.19 4.35 15.70
CA SER A 16 -5.03 5.08 15.20
C SER A 16 -3.73 4.27 15.19
N SER A 17 -3.77 3.01 15.65
CA SER A 17 -2.63 2.09 15.57
C SER A 17 -2.64 1.33 14.26
N PHE A 18 -1.52 1.39 13.56
CA PHE A 18 -1.30 0.65 12.33
C PHE A 18 0.18 0.32 12.16
N LYS A 19 0.44 -0.76 11.41
CA LYS A 19 1.76 -1.08 10.87
C LYS A 19 1.84 -0.73 9.38
N LYS A 20 3.03 -0.37 8.93
CA LYS A 20 3.34 -0.11 7.53
C LYS A 20 4.23 -1.21 6.98
N GLU A 21 3.84 -1.81 5.89
CA GLU A 21 4.62 -2.82 5.14
C GLU A 21 4.86 -2.34 3.70
N THR A 22 5.89 -2.88 3.05
CA THR A 22 6.09 -2.68 1.60
C THR A 22 5.88 -4.01 0.90
N LEU A 23 4.95 -4.03 -0.05
CA LEU A 23 4.71 -5.20 -0.91
C LEU A 23 5.26 -4.94 -2.30
N THR A 24 5.96 -5.94 -2.82
CA THR A 24 6.47 -5.95 -4.19
C THR A 24 5.71 -7.01 -4.96
N MET A 25 4.98 -6.60 -5.98
CA MET A 25 4.26 -7.50 -6.89
C MET A 25 4.97 -7.56 -8.23
N GLY A 26 5.53 -8.72 -8.56
CA GLY A 26 6.12 -9.04 -9.86
C GLY A 26 5.61 -10.39 -10.36
N GLY A 27 5.37 -10.51 -11.67
CA GLY A 27 4.89 -11.74 -12.30
C GLY A 27 5.96 -12.37 -13.20
N LYS A 28 6.16 -13.70 -13.07
CA LYS A 28 7.09 -14.49 -13.91
C LYS A 28 6.47 -14.97 -15.24
N HIS A 29 5.17 -14.76 -15.43
CA HIS A 29 4.50 -15.09 -16.70
C HIS A 29 4.45 -13.87 -17.60
N GLY A 30 5.35 -13.88 -18.59
CA GLY A 30 5.23 -13.22 -19.90
C GLY A 30 4.61 -11.83 -19.94
N VAL A 31 5.42 -10.86 -20.34
CA VAL A 31 5.02 -9.61 -21.01
C VAL A 31 4.68 -8.36 -20.18
N ILE A 32 4.94 -8.26 -18.87
CA ILE A 32 4.99 -6.92 -18.22
C ILE A 32 6.16 -6.80 -17.24
N PHE A 33 7.21 -6.12 -17.68
CA PHE A 33 8.47 -5.75 -16.98
C PHE A 33 8.29 -4.83 -15.76
N ASN A 34 7.11 -4.78 -15.15
CA ASN A 34 6.82 -3.82 -14.09
C ASN A 34 6.67 -4.48 -12.72
N GLU A 35 7.77 -4.50 -11.96
CA GLU A 35 7.74 -4.69 -10.51
C GLU A 35 6.97 -3.55 -9.83
N TRP A 36 5.77 -3.79 -9.31
CA TRP A 36 4.99 -2.75 -8.64
C TRP A 36 5.28 -2.77 -7.14
N HIS A 37 5.62 -1.61 -6.57
CA HIS A 37 5.81 -1.48 -5.13
C HIS A 37 4.63 -0.74 -4.51
N PHE A 38 4.11 -1.27 -3.42
CA PHE A 38 3.02 -0.67 -2.65
C PHE A 38 3.46 -0.44 -1.21
N ASP A 39 3.15 0.74 -0.68
CA ASP A 39 3.07 0.94 0.76
C ASP A 39 1.71 0.44 1.25
N VAL A 40 1.73 -0.50 2.19
CA VAL A 40 0.52 -1.11 2.77
C VAL A 40 0.39 -0.69 4.21
N TYR A 41 -0.74 -0.10 4.57
CA TYR A 41 -1.06 0.33 5.93
C TYR A 41 -2.10 -0.63 6.49
N ILE A 42 -1.76 -1.35 7.55
CA ILE A 42 -2.59 -2.41 8.14
C ILE A 42 -2.98 -2.00 9.55
N CYS A 43 -4.28 -1.95 9.82
CA CYS A 43 -4.82 -1.68 11.16
C CYS A 43 -4.46 -2.80 12.13
N ASP A 44 -3.85 -2.46 13.27
CA ASP A 44 -3.51 -3.46 14.30
C ASP A 44 -4.74 -4.00 15.03
N SER A 45 -5.87 -3.28 14.97
CA SER A 45 -7.10 -3.67 15.67
C SER A 45 -8.01 -4.57 14.83
N CYS A 46 -8.29 -4.21 13.58
CA CYS A 46 -9.29 -4.90 12.76
C CYS A 46 -8.75 -5.53 11.46
N GLY A 47 -7.44 -5.41 11.21
CA GLY A 47 -6.78 -5.94 10.02
C GLY A 47 -7.18 -5.27 8.70
N PHE A 48 -7.93 -4.16 8.74
CA PHE A 48 -8.22 -3.38 7.54
C PHE A 48 -6.92 -2.83 6.93
N SER A 49 -6.76 -3.01 5.62
CA SER A 49 -5.52 -2.69 4.92
C SER A 49 -5.77 -1.74 3.75
N GLU A 50 -4.93 -0.70 3.62
CA GLU A 50 -4.92 0.22 2.49
C GLU A 50 -3.61 0.11 1.71
N PHE A 51 -3.71 0.09 0.38
CA PHE A 51 -2.58 -0.08 -0.53
C PHE A 51 -2.34 1.21 -1.30
N TYR A 52 -1.12 1.73 -1.23
CA TYR A 52 -0.70 2.94 -1.94
C TYR A 52 0.45 2.60 -2.87
N LEU A 53 0.21 2.71 -4.17
CA LEU A 53 1.24 2.48 -5.16
C LEU A 53 2.37 3.53 -5.01
N LYS A 54 3.60 3.05 -4.77
CA LYS A 54 4.79 3.88 -4.90
C LYS A 54 4.99 4.12 -6.40
N LYS A 55 4.81 5.37 -6.85
CA LYS A 55 5.12 5.74 -8.24
C LYS A 55 6.56 5.32 -8.54
N LYS A 56 6.75 4.46 -9.56
CA LYS A 56 8.06 4.24 -10.14
C LYS A 56 8.58 5.58 -10.65
N GLY A 57 9.80 5.94 -10.28
CA GLY A 57 10.56 6.88 -11.09
C GLY A 57 10.58 6.36 -12.52
N HIS A 58 10.17 7.19 -13.47
CA HIS A 58 10.40 6.92 -14.88
C HIS A 58 11.91 6.72 -15.06
N HIS A 59 12.37 5.48 -15.20
CA HIS A 59 13.57 5.25 -15.98
C HIS A 59 13.12 5.34 -17.44
N LEU A 60 13.10 6.58 -17.95
CA LEU A 60 13.18 6.79 -19.39
C LEU A 60 14.60 6.38 -19.83
N PRO A 61 14.76 5.82 -21.04
CA PRO A 61 16.06 5.53 -21.64
C PRO A 61 16.92 6.79 -21.81
#